data_AF-A0A956TJ85-F1
#
_entry.id   AF-A0A956TJ85-F1
#
_cell.length_a   1.000
_cell.length_b   1.000
_cell.length_c   1.000
_cell.angle_alpha   90.00
_cell.angle_beta   90.00
_cell.angle_gamma   90.00
#
_symmetry.space_group_name_H-M   'P 1'
#
loop_
_entity.id
_entity.type
_entity.pdbx_description
1 polymer ?
#
loop_
_entity_poly.entity_id
_entity_poly.type
_entity_poly.pdbx_seq_one_letter_code
_entity_poly.pdbx_strand_id
1 'polypeptide(L)'
;MNSGQTRTPDEIRDAVYLSTGDVPVKQSRFWLLLVLSGGIAAAGVIADSTATVIGAMIVAPLATPIQGVGVSISYGEVRPMLASISILAAAAGAVIGIGLLFAWALPDVTPLTDNSQVTGRVSPTIVDLVAATVTGLAGSIAIARRDIGDILPGVAIAISLV
;
A
#
# COMPACT_ATOMS: atom_id res chain seq x y z
N MET A 1 -18.59 -24.53 11.28
CA MET A 1 -17.45 -23.76 10.74
C MET A 1 -16.22 -24.15 11.55
N ASN A 2 -15.13 -24.59 10.92
CA ASN A 2 -13.99 -25.19 11.60
C ASN A 2 -13.11 -24.09 12.24
N SER A 3 -13.02 -24.06 13.57
CA SER A 3 -12.42 -22.99 14.37
C SER A 3 -10.91 -22.75 14.15
N GLY A 4 -10.23 -23.62 13.39
CA GLY A 4 -8.80 -23.47 13.06
C GLY A 4 -8.50 -22.59 11.84
N GLN A 5 -9.49 -22.23 11.01
CA GLN A 5 -9.24 -21.54 9.73
C GLN A 5 -9.29 -20.01 9.82
N THR A 6 -10.01 -19.43 10.78
CA THR A 6 -10.10 -17.98 10.97
C THR A 6 -9.01 -17.46 11.90
N ARG A 7 -8.34 -16.37 11.52
CA ARG A 7 -7.39 -15.68 12.41
C ARG A 7 -8.11 -15.12 13.62
N THR A 8 -7.45 -15.12 14.77
CA THR A 8 -8.00 -14.49 15.98
C THR A 8 -7.89 -12.96 15.88
N PRO A 9 -8.69 -12.19 16.62
CA PRO A 9 -8.57 -10.74 16.62
C PRO A 9 -7.16 -10.25 16.97
N ASP A 10 -6.48 -10.91 17.90
CA ASP A 10 -5.13 -10.53 18.31
C ASP A 10 -4.07 -10.81 17.25
N GLU A 11 -4.22 -11.90 16.49
CA GLU A 11 -3.37 -12.16 15.32
C GLU A 11 -3.58 -11.13 14.21
N ILE A 12 -4.83 -10.73 13.96
CA ILE A 12 -5.14 -9.70 12.96
C ILE A 12 -4.53 -8.37 13.40
N ARG A 13 -4.73 -7.97 14.66
CA ARG A 13 -4.16 -6.75 15.24
C ARG A 13 -2.63 -6.74 15.13
N ASP A 14 -1.96 -7.84 15.47
CA ASP A 14 -0.50 -7.92 15.36
C ASP A 14 -0.02 -7.85 13.90
N ALA A 15 -0.78 -8.43 12.95
CA ALA A 15 -0.45 -8.38 11.53
C ALA A 15 -0.58 -6.98 10.91
N VAL A 16 -1.59 -6.19 11.32
CA VAL A 16 -1.92 -4.91 10.65
C VAL A 16 -1.47 -3.66 11.42
N TYR A 17 -1.30 -3.74 12.74
CA TYR A 17 -0.89 -2.59 13.55
C TYR A 17 0.63 -2.51 13.64
N LEU A 18 1.19 -1.49 12.98
CA LEU A 18 2.62 -1.17 13.08
C LEU A 18 3.00 -0.56 14.44
N SER A 19 2.03 -0.22 15.28
CA SER A 19 2.23 0.35 16.62
C SER A 19 2.13 -0.69 17.76
N THR A 20 2.01 -1.98 17.44
CA THR A 20 1.87 -3.07 18.43
C THR A 20 2.87 -4.20 18.13
N GLY A 21 3.27 -4.95 19.17
CA GLY A 21 4.23 -6.04 19.06
C GLY A 21 5.66 -5.51 18.93
N ASP A 22 6.44 -6.08 18.01
CA ASP A 22 7.80 -5.63 17.70
C ASP A 22 7.80 -4.34 16.85
N VAL A 23 7.44 -3.23 17.49
CA VAL A 23 7.29 -1.91 16.85
C VAL A 23 8.57 -1.45 16.14
N PRO A 24 9.76 -1.51 16.75
CA PRO A 24 10.99 -1.04 16.09
C PRO A 24 11.27 -1.80 14.78
N VAL A 25 11.12 -3.13 14.78
CA VAL A 25 11.37 -3.95 13.58
C VAL A 25 10.32 -3.67 12.51
N LYS A 26 9.03 -3.63 12.87
CA LYS A 26 7.93 -3.36 11.93
C LYS A 26 8.09 -1.99 11.27
N GLN A 27 8.38 -0.95 12.07
CA GLN A 27 8.56 0.41 11.55
C GLN A 27 9.84 0.56 10.74
N SER A 28 10.96 -0.01 11.18
CA SER A 28 12.21 0.01 10.41
C SER A 28 12.03 -0.64 9.05
N ARG A 29 11.37 -1.81 8.99
CA ARG A 29 11.06 -2.49 7.73
C ARG A 29 10.13 -1.66 6.85
N PHE A 30 9.10 -1.06 7.42
CA PHE A 30 8.16 -0.20 6.69
C PHE A 30 8.89 0.99 6.05
N TRP A 31 9.65 1.76 6.81
CA TRP A 31 10.32 2.95 6.29
C TRP A 31 11.40 2.60 5.26
N LEU A 32 12.16 1.53 5.48
CA LEU A 32 13.16 1.05 4.52
C LEU A 32 12.50 0.70 3.18
N LEU A 33 11.47 -0.16 3.20
CA LEU A 33 10.78 -0.58 1.98
C LEU A 33 10.07 0.59 1.29
N LEU A 34 9.52 1.53 2.06
CA LEU A 34 8.88 2.73 1.51
C LEU A 34 9.88 3.57 0.71
N VAL A 35 11.05 3.87 1.28
CA VAL A 35 12.08 4.67 0.60
C VAL A 35 12.58 3.96 -0.67
N LEU A 36 12.84 2.65 -0.58
CA LEU A 36 13.26 1.85 -1.74
C LEU A 36 12.18 1.85 -2.83
N SER A 37 10.92 1.62 -2.47
CA SER A 37 9.81 1.66 -3.43
C SER A 37 9.63 3.04 -4.05
N GLY A 38 9.84 4.12 -3.30
CA GLY A 38 9.77 5.49 -3.80
C GLY A 38 10.83 5.78 -4.87
N GLY A 39 12.06 5.30 -4.67
CA GLY A 39 13.12 5.40 -5.69
C GLY A 39 12.81 4.60 -6.95
N ILE A 40 12.30 3.37 -6.80
CA ILE A 40 11.87 2.53 -7.94
C ILE A 40 10.71 3.19 -8.68
N ALA A 41 9.73 3.76 -7.95
CA ALA A 41 8.60 4.46 -8.54
C ALA A 41 9.06 5.69 -9.34
N ALA A 42 9.97 6.49 -8.79
CA ALA A 42 10.53 7.65 -9.49
C ALA A 42 11.25 7.23 -10.78
N ALA A 43 12.09 6.19 -10.73
CA ALA A 43 12.74 5.64 -11.92
C ALA A 43 11.73 5.11 -12.95
N GLY A 44 10.68 4.42 -12.49
CA GLY A 44 9.63 3.89 -13.35
C GLY A 44 8.81 4.98 -14.04
N VAL A 45 8.49 6.07 -13.35
CA VAL A 45 7.80 7.23 -13.93
C VAL A 45 8.71 7.92 -14.94
N ILE A 46 9.97 8.19 -14.61
CA ILE A 46 10.93 8.84 -15.53
C ILE A 46 11.11 8.02 -16.82
N ALA A 47 11.16 6.69 -16.70
CA ALA A 47 11.29 5.79 -17.83
C ALA A 47 9.97 5.45 -18.53
N ASP A 48 8.84 6.02 -18.09
CA ASP A 48 7.48 5.70 -18.55
C ASP A 48 7.20 4.17 -18.60
N SER A 49 7.68 3.45 -17.57
CA SER A 49 7.70 1.99 -17.52
C SER A 49 6.65 1.44 -16.56
N THR A 50 5.53 0.95 -17.10
CA THR A 50 4.47 0.30 -16.33
C THR A 50 4.99 -0.83 -15.45
N ALA A 51 5.87 -1.68 -15.98
CA ALA A 51 6.42 -2.82 -15.24
C ALA A 51 7.23 -2.38 -14.02
N THR A 52 8.02 -1.31 -14.14
CA THR A 52 8.82 -0.77 -13.04
C THR A 52 7.94 -0.12 -11.98
N VAL A 53 6.90 0.62 -12.39
CA VAL A 53 5.94 1.23 -11.46
C VAL A 53 5.16 0.15 -10.70
N ILE A 54 4.69 -0.90 -11.36
CA ILE A 54 4.04 -2.04 -10.69
C ILE A 54 5.01 -2.72 -9.72
N GLY A 55 6.29 -2.89 -10.11
CA GLY A 55 7.32 -3.42 -9.23
C GLY A 55 7.48 -2.60 -7.94
N ALA A 56 7.46 -1.26 -8.04
CA ALA A 56 7.45 -0.39 -6.87
C ALA A 56 6.22 -0.62 -5.97
N MET A 57 5.04 -0.79 -6.56
CA MET A 57 3.79 -1.02 -5.83
C MET A 57 3.79 -2.35 -5.07
N ILE A 58 4.40 -3.40 -5.61
CA ILE A 58 4.55 -4.70 -4.92
C ILE A 58 5.48 -4.60 -3.71
N VAL A 59 6.55 -3.79 -3.82
CA VAL A 59 7.51 -3.58 -2.72
C VAL A 59 6.95 -2.65 -1.64
N ALA A 60 6.09 -1.70 -2.02
CA ALA A 60 5.56 -0.68 -1.13
C ALA A 60 4.77 -1.31 0.04
N PRO A 61 5.14 -1.02 1.31
CA PRO A 61 4.53 -1.64 2.47
C PRO A 61 3.21 -0.95 2.91
N LEU A 62 2.54 -0.24 2.00
CA LEU A 62 1.38 0.60 2.31
C LEU A 62 0.12 -0.20 2.65
N ALA A 63 0.03 -1.45 2.18
CA ALA A 63 -1.11 -2.31 2.48
C ALA A 63 -1.34 -2.49 4.00
N THR A 64 -0.27 -2.63 4.77
CA THR A 64 -0.35 -2.87 6.22
C THR A 64 -1.04 -1.73 6.97
N PRO A 65 -0.59 -0.46 6.90
CA PRO A 65 -1.28 0.63 7.61
C PRO A 65 -2.68 0.94 7.02
N ILE A 66 -2.93 0.74 5.71
CA ILE A 66 -4.29 0.85 5.14
C ILE A 66 -5.23 -0.16 5.79
N GLN A 67 -4.80 -1.42 5.89
CA GLN A 67 -5.54 -2.47 6.57
C GLN A 67 -5.68 -2.19 8.07
N GLY A 68 -4.66 -1.59 8.70
CA GLY A 68 -4.70 -1.11 10.09
C GLY A 68 -5.86 -0.14 10.33
N VAL A 69 -6.07 0.83 9.44
CA VAL A 69 -7.23 1.72 9.49
C VAL A 69 -8.54 0.92 9.39
N GLY A 70 -8.67 0.05 8.40
CA GLY A 70 -9.91 -0.74 8.20
C GLY A 70 -10.27 -1.64 9.39
N VAL A 71 -9.28 -2.34 9.95
CA VAL A 71 -9.45 -3.20 11.15
C VAL A 71 -9.82 -2.36 12.37
N SER A 72 -9.14 -1.23 12.56
CA SER A 72 -9.41 -0.35 13.70
C SER A 72 -10.82 0.23 13.67
N ILE A 73 -11.36 0.57 12.49
CA ILE A 73 -12.76 0.97 12.32
C ILE A 73 -13.69 -0.20 12.64
N SER A 74 -13.37 -1.39 12.15
CA SER A 74 -14.18 -2.60 12.35
C SER A 74 -14.27 -3.02 13.82
N TYR A 75 -13.20 -2.80 14.60
CA TYR A 75 -13.16 -3.09 16.04
C TYR A 75 -13.48 -1.88 16.93
N GLY A 76 -13.72 -0.69 16.36
CA GLY A 76 -14.03 0.53 17.12
C GLY A 76 -12.83 1.10 17.90
N GLU A 77 -11.61 0.88 17.43
CA GLU A 77 -10.36 1.22 18.12
C GLU A 77 -9.74 2.53 17.61
N VAL A 78 -10.07 3.65 18.25
CA VAL A 78 -9.63 4.99 17.79
C VAL A 78 -8.11 5.18 17.86
N ARG A 79 -7.43 4.62 18.87
CA ARG A 79 -5.97 4.81 19.05
C ARG A 79 -5.16 4.18 17.90
N PRO A 80 -5.31 2.89 17.56
CA PRO A 80 -4.67 2.28 16.39
C PRO A 80 -5.09 2.93 15.06
N MET A 81 -6.33 3.41 14.95
CA MET A 81 -6.81 4.13 13.78
C MET A 81 -5.97 5.38 13.53
N LEU A 82 -5.84 6.25 14.54
CA LEU A 82 -5.06 7.48 14.43
C LEU A 82 -3.56 7.20 14.19
N ALA A 83 -3.01 6.16 14.81
CA ALA A 83 -1.62 5.75 14.58
C ALA A 83 -1.40 5.26 13.14
N SER A 84 -2.34 4.50 12.57
CA SER A 84 -2.25 4.02 11.19
C SER A 84 -2.40 5.17 10.19
N ILE A 85 -3.33 6.11 10.44
CA ILE A 85 -3.50 7.32 9.63
C ILE A 85 -2.26 8.21 9.69
N SER A 86 -1.65 8.39 10.86
CA SER A 86 -0.44 9.21 10.99
C SER A 86 0.74 8.61 10.24
N ILE A 87 0.90 7.28 10.27
CA ILE A 87 1.90 6.57 9.46
C ILE A 87 1.63 6.77 7.97
N LEU A 88 0.37 6.67 7.51
CA LEU A 88 0.00 6.90 6.11
C LEU A 88 0.32 8.34 5.67
N ALA A 89 -0.03 9.33 6.49
CA ALA A 89 0.25 10.73 6.19
C ALA A 89 1.76 11.00 6.11
N ALA A 90 2.54 10.45 7.05
CA ALA A 90 4.00 10.57 7.05
C ALA A 90 4.61 9.84 5.84
N ALA A 91 4.09 8.67 5.47
CA ALA A 91 4.53 7.91 4.31
C ALA A 91 4.24 8.66 3.00
N ALA A 92 3.05 9.26 2.87
CA ALA A 92 2.71 10.11 1.73
C ALA A 92 3.67 11.30 1.62
N GLY A 93 3.94 11.99 2.73
CA GLY A 93 4.92 13.08 2.78
C GLY A 93 6.33 12.63 2.35
N ALA A 94 6.78 11.47 2.82
CA ALA A 94 8.08 10.92 2.45
C ALA A 94 8.18 10.60 0.95
N VAL A 95 7.16 9.95 0.36
CA VAL A 95 7.16 9.60 -1.07
C VAL A 95 7.03 10.85 -1.94
N ILE A 96 6.21 11.84 -1.55
CA ILE A 96 6.17 13.15 -2.21
C ILE A 96 7.55 13.82 -2.16
N GLY A 97 8.21 13.80 -1.00
CA GLY A 97 9.56 14.33 -0.84
C GLY A 97 10.58 13.65 -1.76
N ILE A 98 10.52 12.32 -1.89
CA ILE A 98 11.34 11.57 -2.85
C ILE A 98 11.04 12.03 -4.28
N GLY A 99 9.78 12.13 -4.67
CA GLY A 99 9.37 12.61 -6.00
C GLY A 99 9.91 14.02 -6.30
N LEU A 100 9.80 14.94 -5.35
CA LEU A 100 10.34 16.29 -5.46
C LEU A 100 11.87 16.30 -5.58
N LEU A 101 12.55 15.45 -4.83
CA LEU A 101 14.01 15.32 -4.91
C LEU A 101 14.46 14.83 -6.29
N PHE A 102 13.76 13.86 -6.88
CA PHE A 102 14.03 13.41 -8.24
C PHE A 102 13.72 14.49 -9.29
N ALA A 103 12.59 15.20 -9.14
CA ALA A 103 12.24 16.30 -10.04
C ALA A 103 13.27 17.45 -9.98
N TRP A 104 13.82 17.73 -8.81
CA TRP A 104 14.89 18.72 -8.64
C TRP A 104 16.24 18.23 -9.19
N ALA A 105 16.58 16.95 -8.97
CA ALA A 105 17.85 16.38 -9.40
C ALA A 105 17.93 16.14 -10.92
N LEU A 106 16.79 15.94 -11.58
CA LEU A 106 16.70 15.68 -13.03
C LEU A 106 15.75 16.68 -13.71
N PRO A 107 16.14 17.96 -13.88
CA PRO A 107 15.28 19.00 -14.42
C PRO A 107 14.95 18.85 -15.92
N ASP A 108 15.76 18.09 -16.67
CA ASP A 108 15.62 17.92 -18.13
C ASP A 108 14.72 16.73 -18.55
N VAL A 109 14.02 16.11 -17.60
CA VAL A 109 13.06 15.03 -17.93
C VAL A 109 11.80 15.62 -18.57
N THR A 110 11.30 14.91 -19.58
CA THR A 110 10.10 15.23 -20.38
C THR A 110 8.95 15.73 -19.51
N PRO A 111 8.09 16.65 -20.03
CA PRO A 111 6.92 17.10 -19.30
C PRO A 111 6.10 15.90 -18.79
N LEU A 112 6.02 15.74 -17.47
CA LEU A 112 5.30 14.62 -16.84
C LEU A 112 3.79 14.66 -17.14
N THR A 113 3.30 15.75 -17.73
CA THR A 113 1.91 15.93 -18.17
C THR A 113 1.49 14.94 -19.25
N ASP A 114 2.43 14.46 -20.08
CA ASP A 114 2.16 13.47 -21.13
C ASP A 114 2.59 12.05 -20.72
N ASN A 115 3.05 11.87 -19.49
CA ASN A 115 3.52 10.58 -19.01
C ASN A 115 2.33 9.63 -18.80
N SER A 116 2.38 8.45 -19.43
CA SER A 116 1.28 7.49 -19.39
C SER A 116 1.03 6.94 -17.98
N GLN A 117 2.10 6.86 -17.16
CA GLN A 117 1.99 6.38 -15.78
C GLN A 117 1.36 7.39 -14.83
N VAL A 118 1.49 8.69 -15.10
CA VAL A 118 0.85 9.75 -14.33
C VAL A 118 -0.60 9.94 -14.78
N THR A 119 -0.81 10.10 -16.09
CA THR A 119 -2.14 10.36 -16.68
C THR A 119 -3.13 9.22 -16.41
N GLY A 120 -2.69 7.96 -16.51
CA GLY A 120 -3.52 6.80 -16.21
C GLY A 120 -4.01 6.73 -14.76
N ARG A 121 -3.26 7.31 -13.80
CA ARG A 121 -3.56 7.25 -12.37
C ARG A 121 -4.36 8.44 -11.85
N VAL A 122 -4.57 9.48 -12.66
CA VAL A 122 -5.38 10.66 -12.31
C VAL A 122 -6.77 10.65 -12.95
N SER A 123 -7.08 9.64 -13.78
CA SER A 123 -8.36 9.51 -14.49
C SER A 123 -8.97 8.12 -14.33
N PRO A 124 -9.30 7.69 -13.09
CA PRO A 124 -9.91 6.39 -12.86
C PRO A 124 -11.33 6.32 -13.47
N THR A 125 -11.72 5.12 -13.89
CA THR A 125 -13.02 4.82 -14.46
C THR A 125 -13.95 4.13 -13.45
N ILE A 126 -15.23 4.00 -13.80
CA ILE A 126 -16.19 3.23 -12.98
C ILE A 126 -15.79 1.75 -12.87
N VAL A 127 -15.16 1.19 -13.91
CA VAL A 127 -14.68 -0.19 -13.91
C VAL A 127 -13.60 -0.35 -12.84
N ASP A 128 -12.71 0.64 -12.70
CA ASP A 128 -11.63 0.62 -11.72
C ASP A 128 -12.18 0.65 -10.29
N LEU A 129 -13.24 1.42 -10.05
CA LEU A 129 -13.93 1.45 -8.75
C LEU A 129 -14.58 0.11 -8.39
N VAL A 130 -15.20 -0.56 -9.36
CA VAL A 130 -15.79 -1.90 -9.14
C VAL A 130 -14.68 -2.90 -8.84
N ALA A 131 -13.60 -2.91 -9.62
CA ALA A 131 -12.47 -3.78 -9.42
C ALA A 131 -11.77 -3.52 -8.07
N ALA A 132 -11.57 -2.26 -7.68
CA ALA A 132 -11.03 -1.89 -6.38
C ALA A 132 -11.92 -2.37 -5.22
N THR A 133 -13.24 -2.27 -5.36
CA THR A 133 -14.20 -2.73 -4.34
C THR A 133 -14.15 -4.24 -4.16
N VAL A 134 -14.19 -4.99 -5.26
CA VAL A 134 -14.13 -6.47 -5.24
C VAL A 134 -12.78 -6.95 -4.70
N THR A 135 -11.70 -6.30 -5.09
CA THR A 135 -10.36 -6.65 -4.62
C THR A 135 -10.16 -6.31 -3.14
N GLY A 136 -10.72 -5.19 -2.66
CA GLY A 136 -10.77 -4.85 -1.24
C GLY A 136 -11.51 -5.90 -0.40
N LEU A 137 -12.65 -6.40 -0.90
CA LEU A 137 -13.38 -7.50 -0.28
C LEU A 137 -12.53 -8.78 -0.25
N ALA A 138 -11.90 -9.15 -1.37
CA ALA A 138 -11.01 -10.32 -1.42
C ALA A 138 -9.85 -10.20 -0.41
N GLY A 139 -9.22 -9.02 -0.33
CA GLY A 139 -8.18 -8.72 0.66
C GLY A 139 -8.67 -8.85 2.09
N SER A 140 -9.88 -8.35 2.40
CA SER A 140 -10.46 -8.45 3.75
C SER A 140 -10.65 -9.91 4.19
N ILE A 141 -11.10 -10.78 3.29
CA ILE A 141 -11.33 -12.20 3.56
C ILE A 141 -9.98 -12.92 3.69
N ALA A 142 -8.99 -12.59 2.83
CA ALA A 142 -7.64 -13.14 2.89
C ALA A 142 -6.91 -12.81 4.21
N ILE A 143 -7.20 -11.64 4.80
CA ILE A 143 -6.68 -11.27 6.13
C ILE A 143 -7.44 -12.01 7.24
N ALA A 144 -8.76 -12.18 7.13
CA ALA A 144 -9.53 -12.86 8.16
C ALA A 144 -9.28 -14.38 8.22
N ARG A 145 -8.85 -14.99 7.10
CA ARG A 145 -8.72 -16.44 6.95
C ARG A 145 -7.28 -16.88 6.70
N ARG A 146 -6.84 -17.91 7.41
CA ARG A 146 -5.50 -18.50 7.27
C ARG A 146 -5.35 -19.32 5.98
N ASP A 147 -6.42 -19.97 5.54
CA ASP A 147 -6.41 -20.92 4.43
C ASP A 147 -6.36 -20.28 3.04
N ILE A 148 -6.57 -18.96 2.95
CA ILE A 148 -6.56 -18.18 1.71
C ILE A 148 -5.63 -16.95 1.81
N GLY A 149 -4.71 -16.96 2.78
CA GLY A 149 -3.78 -15.84 2.97
C GLY A 149 -2.71 -15.72 1.89
N ASP A 150 -2.49 -16.79 1.13
CA ASP A 150 -1.58 -16.88 -0.02
C ASP A 150 -2.02 -16.06 -1.23
N ILE A 151 -3.28 -15.62 -1.29
CA ILE A 151 -3.80 -14.77 -2.38
C ILE A 151 -3.47 -13.28 -2.21
N LEU A 152 -2.99 -12.85 -1.03
CA LEU A 152 -2.68 -11.44 -0.71
C LEU A 152 -1.75 -10.76 -1.74
N PRO A 153 -0.68 -11.41 -2.25
CA PRO A 153 0.11 -10.86 -3.34
C PRO A 153 -0.70 -10.63 -4.63
N GLY A 154 -1.62 -11.53 -4.96
CA GLY A 154 -2.51 -11.37 -6.13
C GLY A 154 -3.48 -10.20 -5.97
N VAL A 155 -4.02 -10.00 -4.77
CA VAL A 155 -4.85 -8.84 -4.41
C VAL A 155 -4.04 -7.54 -4.58
N ALA A 156 -2.79 -7.51 -4.12
CA ALA A 156 -1.92 -6.35 -4.27
C ALA A 156 -1.62 -6.02 -5.76
N ILE A 157 -1.39 -7.04 -6.58
CA ILE A 157 -1.19 -6.86 -8.03
C ILE A 157 -2.46 -6.34 -8.69
N ALA A 158 -3.63 -6.90 -8.37
CA ALA A 158 -4.90 -6.46 -8.94
C ALA A 158 -5.21 -4.99 -8.63
N ILE A 159 -4.95 -4.52 -7.40
CA ILE A 159 -5.08 -3.09 -7.03
C ILE A 159 -4.06 -2.23 -7.78
N SER A 160 -2.90 -2.79 -8.15
CA SER A 160 -1.86 -2.04 -8.84
C SER A 160 -2.18 -1.74 -10.31
N LEU A 161 -3.18 -2.43 -10.86
CA LEU A 161 -3.60 -2.33 -12.27
C LEU A 161 -4.80 -1.39 -12.48
N VAL A 162 -5.46 -0.96 -11.40
CA VAL A 162 -6.59 -0.02 -11.41
C VAL A 162 -6.17 1.42 -11.16
#